data_AF-A0A7S3B8Y0-F1
#
_entry.id   AF-A0A7S3B8Y0-F1
#
_cell.length_a   1.000
_cell.length_b   1.000
_cell.length_c   1.000
_cell.angle_alpha   90.00
_cell.angle_beta   90.00
_cell.angle_gamma   90.00
#
_symmetry.space_group_name_H-M   'P 1'
#
loop_
_entity.id
_entity.type
_entity.pdbx_description
1 polymer ?
#
loop_
_entity_poly.entity_id
_entity_poly.type
_entity_poly.pdbx_seq_one_letter_code
_entity_poly.pdbx_strand_id
1 'polypeptide(L)'
;MEAAVLRAHPEWGGSRVGDEVQAFSDFLFYVLDSPTLISELAIAIFDSESGFVEIFSGSQYKKSERGAEQRTNLLVIRYVPGHYQALVGPSRPSLTELCAALDKHGVLYVITDG
;
A
#
# COMPACT_ATOMS: atom_id res chain seq x y z
N MET A 1 -16.31 -6.52 3.89
CA MET A 1 -15.06 -6.97 3.23
C MET A 1 -14.24 -7.78 4.22
N GLU A 2 -13.92 -7.20 5.38
CA GLU A 2 -13.33 -7.84 6.57
C GLU A 2 -13.90 -9.23 6.94
N ALA A 3 -15.22 -9.34 7.17
CA ALA A 3 -15.83 -10.63 7.52
C ALA A 3 -15.71 -11.70 6.42
N ALA A 4 -15.49 -11.33 5.15
CA ALA A 4 -15.23 -12.30 4.09
C ALA A 4 -13.77 -12.78 4.13
N VAL A 5 -12.82 -11.90 4.45
CA VAL A 5 -11.40 -12.22 4.59
C VAL A 5 -11.14 -13.06 5.83
N LEU A 6 -11.67 -12.68 6.99
CA LEU A 6 -11.55 -13.47 8.23
C LEU A 6 -12.28 -14.83 8.15
N ARG A 7 -13.32 -14.96 7.31
CA ARG A 7 -13.94 -16.26 7.03
C ARG A 7 -13.08 -17.14 6.13
N ALA A 8 -12.35 -16.55 5.18
CA ALA A 8 -11.42 -17.28 4.32
C ALA A 8 -10.14 -17.66 5.08
N HIS A 9 -9.71 -16.84 6.04
CA HIS A 9 -8.49 -17.02 6.81
C HIS A 9 -8.72 -16.77 8.32
N PRO A 10 -9.37 -17.72 9.02
CA PRO A 10 -9.72 -17.57 10.44
C PRO A 10 -8.50 -17.45 11.35
N GLU A 11 -7.34 -17.96 10.93
CA GLU A 11 -6.09 -17.93 11.67
C GLU A 11 -5.44 -16.54 11.79
N TRP A 12 -6.00 -15.53 11.11
CA TRP A 12 -5.47 -14.15 11.11
C TRP A 12 -6.04 -13.26 12.21
N GLY A 13 -7.10 -13.70 12.89
CA GLY A 13 -7.65 -12.97 14.04
C GLY A 13 -6.68 -12.93 15.22
N GLY A 14 -6.35 -11.73 15.71
CA GLY A 14 -5.66 -11.50 16.98
C GLY A 14 -4.14 -11.69 17.02
N SER A 15 -3.47 -11.98 15.89
CA SER A 15 -2.00 -12.15 15.86
C SER A 15 -1.26 -11.41 14.74
N ARG A 16 -1.93 -11.10 13.62
CA ARG A 16 -1.33 -10.44 12.45
C ARG A 16 -2.10 -9.25 11.91
N VAL A 17 -3.33 -9.06 12.40
CA VAL A 17 -4.20 -7.92 12.09
C VAL A 17 -4.49 -7.22 13.42
N GLY A 18 -4.43 -5.88 13.43
CA GLY A 18 -4.61 -5.08 14.64
C GLY A 18 -5.97 -5.31 15.31
N ASP A 19 -6.09 -4.91 16.58
CA ASP A 19 -7.33 -5.09 17.36
C ASP A 19 -8.56 -4.39 16.73
N GLU A 20 -8.32 -3.40 15.87
CA GLU A 20 -9.33 -2.74 15.03
C GLU A 20 -9.16 -3.17 13.56
N VAL A 21 -9.57 -4.41 13.26
CA VAL A 21 -9.47 -5.16 11.98
C VAL A 21 -10.22 -4.51 10.78
N GLN A 22 -10.49 -3.21 10.82
CA GLN A 22 -11.36 -2.53 9.86
C GLN A 22 -10.61 -1.87 8.69
N ALA A 23 -9.28 -1.74 8.75
CA ALA A 23 -8.52 -1.03 7.73
C ALA A 23 -8.18 -1.96 6.54
N PHE A 24 -8.33 -1.45 5.31
CA PHE A 24 -7.96 -2.19 4.10
C PHE A 24 -6.45 -2.51 4.06
N SER A 25 -5.61 -1.65 4.65
CA SER A 25 -4.17 -1.82 4.76
C SER A 25 -3.76 -3.08 5.53
N ASP A 26 -4.54 -3.49 6.53
CA ASP A 26 -4.31 -4.71 7.31
C ASP A 26 -4.37 -6.00 6.49
N PHE A 27 -4.91 -5.94 5.27
CA PHE A 27 -5.00 -7.11 4.39
C PHE A 27 -4.06 -7.01 3.19
N LEU A 28 -3.43 -5.86 2.98
CA LEU A 28 -2.62 -5.61 1.79
C LEU A 28 -1.39 -6.51 1.70
N PHE A 29 -0.69 -6.73 2.82
CA PHE A 29 0.52 -7.55 2.82
C PHE A 29 0.26 -8.99 2.33
N TYR A 30 -0.91 -9.56 2.62
CA TYR A 30 -1.30 -10.89 2.11
C TYR A 30 -1.58 -10.92 0.61
N VAL A 31 -2.30 -9.90 0.12
CA VAL A 31 -2.65 -9.81 -1.29
C VAL A 31 -1.39 -9.57 -2.13
N LEU A 32 -0.43 -8.84 -1.56
CA LEU A 32 0.83 -8.48 -2.18
C LEU A 32 1.87 -9.62 -2.20
N ASP A 33 1.79 -10.58 -1.28
CA ASP A 33 2.60 -11.81 -1.30
C ASP A 33 2.01 -12.91 -2.23
N SER A 34 0.71 -12.82 -2.57
CA SER A 34 0.07 -13.78 -3.48
C SER A 34 0.55 -13.66 -4.93
N PRO A 35 0.63 -14.75 -5.74
CA PRO A 35 1.08 -14.70 -7.14
C PRO A 35 0.04 -14.09 -8.11
N THR A 36 -0.70 -13.08 -7.67
CA THR A 36 -1.69 -12.35 -8.45
C THR A 36 -1.07 -11.09 -9.06
N LEU A 37 -1.78 -10.47 -10.02
CA LEU A 37 -1.38 -9.17 -10.61
C LEU A 37 -1.10 -8.08 -9.58
N ILE A 38 -1.61 -8.22 -8.35
CA ILE A 38 -1.40 -7.26 -7.27
C ILE A 38 0.03 -7.36 -6.72
N SER A 39 0.70 -8.52 -6.77
CA SER A 39 2.10 -8.66 -6.34
C SER A 39 3.11 -7.87 -7.18
N GLU A 40 2.72 -7.42 -8.37
CA GLU A 40 3.56 -6.55 -9.20
C GLU A 40 3.41 -5.06 -8.84
N LEU A 41 2.51 -4.71 -7.91
CA LEU A 41 2.20 -3.33 -7.54
C LEU A 41 2.96 -2.87 -6.30
N ALA A 42 3.20 -1.56 -6.23
CA ALA A 42 3.47 -0.86 -4.98
C ALA A 42 2.25 0.02 -4.65
N ILE A 43 1.83 0.05 -3.39
CA ILE A 43 0.68 0.81 -2.93
C ILE A 43 1.14 1.77 -1.84
N ALA A 44 1.06 3.08 -2.12
CA ALA A 44 1.32 4.12 -1.15
C ALA A 44 0.01 4.69 -0.61
N ILE A 45 -0.17 4.65 0.71
CA ILE A 45 -1.35 5.10 1.43
C ILE A 45 -0.99 6.36 2.21
N PHE A 46 -1.58 7.48 1.83
CA PHE A 46 -1.50 8.72 2.59
C PHE A 46 -2.60 8.71 3.66
N ASP A 47 -2.23 8.51 4.90
CA ASP A 47 -3.16 8.57 6.03
C ASP A 47 -3.44 10.02 6.42
N SER A 48 -4.69 10.44 6.25
CA SER A 48 -5.10 11.80 6.60
C SER A 48 -5.31 12.04 8.10
N GLU A 49 -5.38 10.98 8.92
CA GLU A 49 -5.51 11.09 10.38
C GLU A 49 -4.15 11.28 11.03
N SER A 50 -3.16 10.46 10.67
CA SER A 50 -1.82 10.54 11.26
C SER A 50 -0.83 11.44 10.50
N GLY A 51 -1.07 11.69 9.22
CA GLY A 51 -0.13 12.39 8.34
C GLY A 51 1.08 11.54 7.90
N PHE A 52 1.09 10.25 8.24
CA PHE A 52 2.10 9.29 7.78
C PHE A 52 1.74 8.70 6.41
N VAL A 53 2.75 8.16 5.73
CA VAL A 53 2.55 7.39 4.51
C VAL A 53 2.99 5.94 4.72
N GLU A 54 2.08 5.00 4.50
CA GLU A 54 2.40 3.57 4.49
C GLU A 54 2.58 3.10 3.05
N ILE A 55 3.70 2.45 2.77
CA ILE A 55 4.01 1.95 1.44
C ILE A 55 4.13 0.43 1.53
N PHE A 56 3.31 -0.27 0.74
CA PHE A 56 3.37 -1.71 0.62
C PHE A 56 3.89 -2.09 -0.76
N SER A 57 5.00 -2.81 -0.83
CA SER A 57 5.60 -3.28 -2.08
C SER A 57 5.26 -4.75 -2.28
N GLY A 58 4.64 -5.11 -3.40
CA GLY A 58 4.39 -6.50 -3.76
C GLY A 58 5.66 -7.31 -3.94
N SER A 59 5.57 -8.63 -3.73
CA SER A 59 6.72 -9.55 -3.79
C SER A 59 7.35 -9.63 -5.18
N GLN A 60 6.60 -9.26 -6.23
CA GLN A 60 7.05 -9.17 -7.61
C GLN A 60 7.24 -7.72 -8.08
N TYR A 61 7.14 -6.72 -7.19
CA TYR A 61 7.37 -5.33 -7.55
C TYR A 61 8.86 -5.13 -7.88
N LYS A 62 9.16 -4.93 -9.16
CA LYS A 62 10.54 -4.84 -9.65
C LYS A 62 11.15 -3.47 -9.37
N LYS A 63 11.74 -3.33 -8.19
CA LYS A 63 12.45 -2.13 -7.72
C LYS A 63 13.60 -1.67 -8.63
N SER A 64 14.11 -2.54 -9.51
CA SER A 64 15.22 -2.28 -10.45
C SER A 64 14.81 -2.02 -11.90
N GLU A 65 13.52 -2.15 -12.27
CA GLU A 65 13.07 -1.95 -13.65
C GLU A 65 12.95 -0.47 -14.05
N ARG A 66 13.03 -0.21 -15.36
CA ARG A 66 13.07 1.14 -15.94
C ARG A 66 11.83 1.93 -15.53
N GLY A 67 12.00 3.23 -15.30
CA GLY A 67 11.00 4.10 -14.67
C GLY A 67 9.63 4.25 -15.33
N ALA A 68 9.30 3.56 -16.44
CA ALA A 68 7.95 3.53 -17.01
C ALA A 68 7.07 2.42 -16.40
N GLU A 69 7.62 1.23 -16.16
CA GLU A 69 6.91 0.12 -15.49
C GLU A 69 6.63 0.47 -14.02
N GLN A 70 7.63 1.02 -13.31
CA GLN A 70 7.45 1.45 -11.93
C GLN A 70 6.34 2.49 -11.74
N ARG A 71 6.18 3.42 -12.70
CA ARG A 71 5.11 4.42 -12.67
C ARG A 71 3.73 3.81 -12.91
N THR A 72 3.66 2.78 -13.75
CA THR A 72 2.41 2.10 -14.06
C THR A 72 1.93 1.28 -12.86
N ASN A 73 2.90 0.69 -12.14
CA ASN A 73 2.65 -0.22 -11.04
C ASN A 73 2.61 0.43 -9.66
N LEU A 74 2.78 1.75 -9.56
CA LEU A 74 2.53 2.49 -8.32
C LEU A 74 1.07 2.95 -8.25
N LEU A 75 0.36 2.49 -7.23
CA LEU A 75 -0.93 3.03 -6.81
C LEU A 75 -0.72 3.98 -5.64
N VAL A 76 -1.30 5.17 -5.75
CA VAL A 76 -1.30 6.16 -4.68
C VAL A 76 -2.74 6.38 -4.23
N ILE A 77 -3.00 6.14 -2.96
CA ILE A 77 -4.32 6.28 -2.36
C ILE A 77 -4.24 7.15 -1.12
N ARG A 78 -5.34 7.85 -0.82
CA ARG A 78 -5.53 8.59 0.42
C ARG A 78 -6.52 7.82 1.28
N TYR A 79 -6.14 7.56 2.51
CA TYR A 79 -7.08 7.13 3.54
C TYR A 79 -7.68 8.36 4.22
N VAL A 80 -9.01 8.39 4.27
CA VAL A 80 -9.81 9.26 5.13
C VAL A 80 -10.66 8.36 6.02
N PRO A 81 -11.11 8.80 7.21
CA PRO A 81 -11.87 7.94 8.12
C PRO A 81 -13.00 7.19 7.40
N GLY A 82 -12.89 5.85 7.37
CA GLY A 82 -13.87 4.95 6.75
C GLY A 82 -13.85 4.87 5.21
N HIS A 83 -12.87 5.46 4.51
CA HIS A 83 -12.84 5.46 3.05
C HIS A 83 -11.43 5.61 2.44
N TYR A 84 -11.21 4.96 1.29
CA TYR A 84 -9.99 5.11 0.49
C TYR A 84 -10.31 5.78 -0.84
N GLN A 85 -9.52 6.79 -1.18
CA GLN A 85 -9.65 7.57 -2.40
C GLN A 85 -8.41 7.41 -3.27
N ALA A 86 -8.58 7.13 -4.56
CA ALA A 86 -7.46 7.14 -5.49
C ALA A 86 -6.93 8.57 -5.66
N LEU A 87 -5.62 8.76 -5.51
CA LEU A 87 -4.96 10.01 -5.84
C LEU A 87 -4.47 9.93 -7.29
N VAL A 88 -5.16 10.66 -8.17
CA VAL A 88 -4.86 10.68 -9.61
C VAL A 88 -4.23 12.02 -9.97
N GLY A 89 -3.06 11.96 -10.61
CA GLY A 89 -2.35 13.12 -11.12
C GLY A 89 -2.15 13.04 -12.64
N PRO A 90 -1.67 14.14 -13.27
CA PRO A 90 -1.38 14.18 -14.71
C PRO A 90 -0.26 13.21 -15.12
N SER A 91 0.63 12.87 -14.18
CA SER A 91 1.66 11.85 -14.35
C SER A 91 1.76 11.01 -13.08
N ARG A 92 1.87 9.69 -13.23
CA ARG A 92 2.18 8.81 -12.10
C ARG A 92 3.67 8.91 -11.75
N PRO A 93 4.04 9.12 -10.49
CA PRO A 93 5.44 9.06 -10.07
C PRO A 93 5.93 7.61 -10.04
N SER A 94 7.24 7.39 -10.11
CA SER A 94 7.80 6.10 -9.67
C SER A 94 7.85 6.06 -8.15
N LEU A 95 8.02 4.87 -7.57
CA LEU A 95 8.20 4.76 -6.11
C LEU A 95 9.39 5.58 -5.61
N THR A 96 10.51 5.56 -6.34
CA THR A 96 11.70 6.36 -5.99
C THR A 96 11.43 7.86 -5.99
N GLU A 97 10.66 8.36 -6.95
CA GLU A 97 10.29 9.79 -7.00
C GLU A 97 9.33 10.17 -5.87
N LEU A 98 8.40 9.27 -5.53
CA LEU A 98 7.52 9.46 -4.40
C LEU A 98 8.33 9.55 -3.10
N CYS A 99 9.22 8.60 -2.82
CA CYS A 99 10.06 8.62 -1.63
C CYS A 99 10.92 9.89 -1.57
N ALA A 100 11.57 10.27 -2.68
CA ALA A 100 12.35 11.50 -2.74
C ALA A 100 11.51 12.77 -2.46
N ALA A 101 10.25 12.78 -2.89
CA ALA A 101 9.33 13.87 -2.55
C ALA A 101 8.94 13.86 -1.07
N LEU A 102 8.65 12.69 -0.49
CA LEU A 102 8.35 12.55 0.94
C LEU A 102 9.52 13.03 1.80
N ASP A 103 10.75 12.61 1.47
CA ASP A 103 11.98 13.04 2.13
C ASP A 103 12.15 14.56 2.06
N LYS A 104 11.99 15.14 0.87
CA LYS A 104 12.09 16.59 0.66
C LYS A 104 11.08 17.38 1.50
N HIS A 105 9.91 16.81 1.75
CA HIS A 105 8.84 17.44 2.52
C HIS A 105 8.84 17.06 4.00
N GLY A 106 9.78 16.22 4.45
CA GLY A 106 9.85 15.75 5.83
C GLY A 106 8.66 14.88 6.25
N VAL A 107 8.02 14.21 5.29
CA VAL A 107 6.89 13.30 5.54
C VAL A 107 7.44 11.95 5.96
N LEU A 108 6.99 11.46 7.11
CA LEU A 108 7.38 10.15 7.61
C LEU A 108 6.66 9.05 6.85
N TYR A 109 7.41 8.02 6.44
CA TYR A 109 6.86 6.87 5.76
C TYR A 109 7.54 5.57 6.16
N VAL A 110 6.81 4.48 6.02
CA VAL A 110 7.31 3.11 6.23
C VAL A 110 7.11 2.32 4.95
N ILE A 111 8.10 1.52 4.57
CA ILE A 111 7.99 0.56 3.47
C ILE A 111 7.91 -0.84 4.06
N THR A 112 6.84 -1.55 3.73
CA THR A 112 6.64 -2.96 4.03
C THR A 112 6.75 -3.75 2.73
N ASP A 113 7.70 -4.67 2.69
CA ASP A 113 7.84 -5.61 1.58
C ASP A 113 6.94 -6.82 1.82
N GLY A 114 6.15 -7.18 0.80
CA GLY A 114 5.34 -8.39 0.73
C GLY A 114 6.14 -9.62 0.34
#